data_AF-A0A7L4ZAW8-F1
#
_entry.id   AF-A0A7L4ZAW8-F1
#
_cell.length_a   1.000
_cell.length_b   1.000
_cell.length_c   1.000
_cell.angle_alpha   90.00
_cell.angle_beta   90.00
_cell.angle_gamma   90.00
#
_symmetry.space_group_name_H-M   'P 1'
#
loop_
_entity.id
_entity.type
_entity.pdbx_description
1 polymer ?
#
loop_
_entity_poly.entity_id
_entity_poly.type
_entity_poly.pdbx_seq_one_letter_code
_entity_poly.pdbx_strand_id
1 'polypeptide(L)'
;MPSADEILQKMREVQERRMAAAGPLVEILAKRSTFLEQLAETDEPYGQAYVDAEAAGWTTEELTMLGADEPLKRPRTRPKRSRSSAKKTDGQSSTAASDGSSPAGTIPAQDGAAAASTTAGSTASA
;
A
#
# COMPACT_ATOMS: atom_id res chain seq x y z
N MET A 1 -40.80 -34.83 3.36
CA MET A 1 -40.23 -33.54 3.80
C MET A 1 -39.40 -33.81 5.03
N PRO A 2 -38.16 -33.31 5.12
CA PRO A 2 -37.35 -33.49 6.32
C PRO A 2 -38.01 -32.80 7.52
N SER A 3 -37.81 -33.34 8.72
CA SER A 3 -38.30 -32.72 9.95
C SER A 3 -37.53 -31.45 10.29
N ALA A 4 -38.09 -30.59 11.15
CA ALA A 4 -37.41 -29.38 11.59
C ALA A 4 -36.04 -29.70 12.23
N ASP A 5 -35.96 -30.78 13.02
CA ASP A 5 -34.73 -31.21 13.68
C ASP A 5 -33.66 -31.67 12.69
N GLU A 6 -34.05 -32.39 11.63
CA GLU A 6 -33.14 -32.82 10.56
C GLU A 6 -32.55 -31.61 9.80
N ILE A 7 -33.35 -30.56 9.60
CA ILE A 7 -32.90 -29.32 8.96
C ILE A 7 -31.89 -28.61 9.86
N LEU A 8 -32.20 -28.46 11.16
CA LEU A 8 -31.29 -27.82 12.12
C LEU A 8 -29.97 -28.59 12.28
N GLN A 9 -30.03 -29.92 12.28
CA GLN A 9 -28.84 -30.77 12.36
C GLN A 9 -27.94 -30.57 11.14
N LYS A 10 -28.49 -30.56 9.93
CA LYS A 10 -27.73 -30.29 8.70
C LYS A 10 -27.09 -28.90 8.70
N MET A 11 -27.80 -27.89 9.20
CA MET A 11 -27.25 -26.54 9.33
C MET A 11 -26.06 -26.50 10.29
N ARG A 12 -26.15 -27.22 11.42
CA ARG A 12 -25.05 -27.32 12.39
C ARG A 12 -23.82 -27.96 11.76
N GLU A 13 -23.98 -29.10 11.09
CA GLU A 13 -22.85 -29.79 10.44
C GLU A 13 -22.16 -28.91 9.39
N VAL A 14 -22.91 -28.13 8.61
CA VAL A 14 -22.33 -27.19 7.64
C VAL A 14 -21.50 -26.12 8.34
N GLN A 15 -21.97 -25.59 9.47
CA GLN A 15 -21.22 -24.59 10.22
C GLN A 15 -19.99 -25.20 10.91
N GLU A 16 -20.10 -26.42 11.44
CA GLU A 16 -18.95 -27.14 12.00
C GLU A 16 -17.86 -27.36 10.96
N ARG A 17 -18.23 -27.81 9.73
CA ARG A 17 -17.26 -27.95 8.63
C ARG A 17 -16.60 -26.63 8.26
N ARG A 18 -17.36 -25.53 8.25
CA ARG A 18 -16.82 -24.17 7.98
C ARG A 18 -15.85 -23.73 9.07
N MET A 19 -16.20 -23.90 10.34
CA MET A 19 -15.33 -23.55 11.47
C MET A 19 -14.06 -24.41 11.48
N ALA A 20 -14.18 -25.71 11.22
CA ALA A 20 -13.04 -26.61 11.13
C ALA A 20 -12.07 -26.22 10.01
N ALA A 21 -12.58 -25.77 8.86
CA ALA A 21 -11.75 -25.27 7.76
C ALA A 21 -11.13 -23.88 8.04
N ALA A 22 -11.82 -23.04 8.81
CA ALA A 22 -11.37 -21.68 9.11
C ALA A 22 -10.11 -21.67 9.99
N GLY A 23 -9.99 -22.59 10.96
CA GLY A 23 -8.86 -22.63 11.89
C GLY A 23 -7.49 -22.65 11.19
N PRO A 24 -7.18 -23.67 10.37
CA PRO A 24 -5.92 -23.75 9.64
C PRO A 24 -5.69 -22.57 8.68
N LEU A 25 -6.76 -22.06 8.05
CA LEU A 25 -6.66 -20.93 7.14
C LEU A 25 -6.23 -19.65 7.88
N VAL A 26 -6.81 -19.37 9.04
CA VAL A 26 -6.45 -18.21 9.86
C VAL A 26 -5.02 -18.32 10.36
N GLU A 27 -4.57 -19.52 10.75
CA GLU A 27 -3.18 -19.74 11.15
C GLU A 27 -2.19 -19.44 10.02
N ILE A 28 -2.48 -19.91 8.80
CA ILE A 28 -1.66 -19.63 7.62
C ILE A 28 -1.68 -18.13 7.30
N LEU A 29 -2.83 -17.45 7.43
CA LEU A 29 -2.93 -16.02 7.19
C LEU A 29 -2.11 -15.21 8.20
N ALA A 30 -2.12 -15.60 9.47
CA ALA A 30 -1.28 -14.97 10.50
C ALA A 30 0.21 -15.14 10.21
N LYS A 31 0.64 -16.34 9.82
CA LYS A 31 2.03 -16.59 9.40
C LYS A 31 2.41 -15.74 8.18
N ARG A 32 1.51 -15.67 7.20
CA ARG A 32 1.72 -14.87 5.99
C ARG A 32 1.85 -13.38 6.32
N SER A 33 1.03 -12.82 7.20
CA SER A 33 1.16 -11.41 7.57
C SER A 33 2.51 -11.14 8.25
N THR A 34 2.94 -12.00 9.15
CA THR A 34 4.27 -11.88 9.80
C THR A 34 5.41 -11.91 8.79
N PHE A 35 5.37 -12.81 7.80
CA PHE A 35 6.41 -12.84 6.76
C PHE A 35 6.40 -11.60 5.87
N LEU A 36 5.24 -11.03 5.58
CA LEU A 36 5.15 -9.79 4.81
C LEU A 36 5.69 -8.59 5.60
N GLU A 37 5.44 -8.55 6.91
CA GLU A 37 6.02 -7.53 7.79
C GLU A 37 7.56 -7.64 7.86
N GLN A 38 8.08 -8.87 8.02
CA GLN A 38 9.52 -9.12 8.01
C GLN A 38 10.16 -8.76 6.67
N LEU A 39 9.49 -9.08 5.55
CA LEU A 39 9.96 -8.71 4.22
C LEU A 39 10.03 -7.17 4.08
N ALA A 40 8.97 -6.48 4.50
CA ALA A 40 8.91 -5.02 4.44
C ALA A 40 10.00 -4.34 5.29
N GLU A 41 10.36 -4.92 6.44
CA GLU A 41 11.47 -4.45 7.27
C GLU A 41 12.82 -4.56 6.54
N THR A 42 12.99 -5.59 5.71
CA THR A 42 14.23 -5.80 4.94
C THR A 42 14.29 -5.05 3.61
N ASP A 43 13.16 -4.59 3.07
CA ASP A 43 13.09 -3.91 1.76
C ASP A 43 13.90 -2.59 1.74
N GLU A 44 13.82 -1.78 2.81
CA GLU A 44 14.56 -0.52 2.90
C GLU A 44 16.09 -0.73 2.94
N PRO A 45 16.66 -1.53 3.87
CA PRO A 45 18.10 -1.73 3.92
C PRO A 45 18.62 -2.45 2.65
N TYR A 46 17.82 -3.34 2.06
CA TYR A 46 18.14 -3.94 0.77
C TYR A 46 18.28 -2.89 -0.34
N GLY A 47 17.31 -1.98 -0.45
CA GLY A 47 17.35 -0.90 -1.44
C GLY A 47 18.55 0.04 -1.26
N GLN A 48 18.96 0.31 -0.02
CA GLN A 48 20.16 1.09 0.27
C GLN A 48 21.44 0.36 -0.16
N ALA A 49 21.58 -0.91 0.21
CA ALA A 49 22.73 -1.73 -0.18
C ALA A 49 22.87 -1.87 -1.70
N TYR A 50 21.74 -1.98 -2.41
CA TYR A 50 21.73 -2.02 -3.88
C TYR A 50 22.28 -0.73 -4.49
N VAL A 51 21.84 0.43 -4.00
CA VAL A 51 22.32 1.74 -4.49
C VAL A 51 23.78 1.97 -4.13
N ASP A 52 24.22 1.53 -2.94
CA ASP A 52 25.63 1.61 -2.55
C ASP A 52 26.53 0.74 -3.44
N ALA A 53 26.03 -0.43 -3.87
CA ALA A 53 26.73 -1.28 -4.82
C ALA A 53 26.82 -0.62 -6.22
N GLU A 54 25.73 -0.04 -6.71
CA GLU A 54 25.74 0.77 -7.95
C GLU A 54 26.75 1.92 -7.85
N ALA A 55 26.79 2.63 -6.71
CA ALA A 55 27.73 3.72 -6.45
C ALA A 55 29.19 3.24 -6.37
N ALA A 56 29.43 2.00 -5.96
CA ALA A 56 30.73 1.34 -5.98
C ALA A 56 31.13 0.82 -7.38
N GLY A 57 30.27 0.98 -8.39
CA GLY A 57 30.55 0.63 -9.78
C GLY A 57 30.03 -0.74 -10.22
N TRP A 58 29.24 -1.42 -9.40
CA TRP A 58 28.55 -2.64 -9.83
C TRP A 58 27.46 -2.31 -10.82
N THR A 59 27.41 -3.04 -11.92
CA THR A 59 26.32 -2.93 -12.89
C THR A 59 25.10 -3.72 -12.44
N THR A 60 23.93 -3.34 -12.93
CA THR A 60 22.68 -4.07 -12.65
C THR A 60 22.74 -5.52 -13.17
N GLU A 61 23.47 -5.78 -14.26
CA GLU A 61 23.68 -7.12 -14.81
C GLU A 61 24.53 -7.99 -13.85
N GLU A 62 25.59 -7.43 -13.29
CA GLU A 62 26.42 -8.14 -12.30
C GLU A 62 25.65 -8.40 -10.99
N LEU A 63 24.82 -7.44 -10.56
CA LEU A 63 23.97 -7.60 -9.38
C LEU A 63 22.89 -8.67 -9.60
N THR A 64 22.26 -8.70 -10.77
CA THR A 64 21.27 -9.74 -11.10
C THR A 64 21.91 -11.12 -11.23
N MET A 65 23.15 -11.22 -11.74
CA MET A 65 23.92 -12.47 -11.71
C MET A 65 24.23 -12.94 -10.28
N LEU A 66 24.34 -12.01 -9.33
CA LEU A 66 24.49 -12.31 -7.90
C LEU A 66 23.14 -12.66 -7.23
N GLY A 67 22.02 -12.53 -7.94
CA GLY A 67 20.67 -12.74 -7.43
C GLY A 67 20.07 -11.52 -6.72
N ALA A 68 20.69 -10.35 -6.85
CA ALA A 68 20.15 -9.08 -6.37
C ALA A 68 19.25 -8.45 -7.45
N ASP A 69 17.94 -8.55 -7.24
CA ASP A 69 16.92 -7.90 -8.07
C ASP A 69 16.81 -6.40 -7.79
N GLU A 70 16.36 -5.65 -8.79
CA GLU A 70 16.15 -4.21 -8.64
C GLU A 70 15.05 -3.91 -7.58
N PRO A 71 15.35 -3.12 -6.54
CA PRO A 71 14.39 -2.81 -5.47
C PRO A 71 13.22 -1.96 -5.98
N LEU A 72 11.99 -2.40 -5.73
CA LEU A 72 10.75 -1.70 -6.12
C LEU A 72 10.64 -0.27 -5.54
N LYS A 73 11.24 -0.04 -4.36
CA LYS A 73 11.30 1.26 -3.68
C LYS A 73 12.77 1.67 -3.53
N ARG A 74 13.37 2.20 -4.59
CA ARG A 74 14.70 2.80 -4.51
C ARG A 74 14.68 3.99 -3.53
N PRO A 75 15.53 4.01 -2.49
CA PRO A 75 15.65 5.15 -1.60
C PRO A 75 16.06 6.37 -2.42
N ARG A 76 15.42 7.52 -2.17
CA ARG A 76 15.58 8.73 -2.99
C ARG A 76 16.93 9.38 -2.71
N THR A 77 17.97 8.87 -3.37
CA THR A 77 19.35 9.39 -3.31
C THR A 77 19.47 10.70 -4.07
N ARG A 78 18.92 11.78 -3.51
CA ARG A 78 19.45 13.10 -3.88
C ARG A 78 19.41 14.06 -2.72
N PRO A 79 20.56 14.62 -2.30
CA PRO A 79 20.54 15.80 -1.46
C PRO A 79 19.82 16.87 -2.25
N LYS A 80 18.68 17.31 -1.73
CA LYS A 80 18.00 18.53 -2.17
C LYS A 80 18.97 19.65 -1.82
N ARG A 81 19.90 19.93 -2.74
CA ARG A 81 20.89 21.01 -2.64
C ARG A 81 20.10 22.30 -2.54
N SER A 82 19.71 22.64 -1.30
CA SER A 82 19.32 23.97 -0.89
C SER A 82 20.53 24.83 -1.25
N ARG A 83 20.48 25.47 -2.41
CA ARG A 83 21.42 26.53 -2.74
C ARG A 83 21.15 27.60 -1.69
N SER A 84 22.01 27.67 -0.69
CA SER A 84 22.10 28.81 0.20
C SER A 84 22.24 30.05 -0.67
N SER A 85 21.15 30.81 -0.81
CA SER A 85 21.18 32.14 -1.40
C SER A 85 21.87 33.07 -0.39
N ALA A 86 23.19 33.00 -0.35
CA ALA A 86 24.00 34.05 0.24
C ALA A 86 23.90 35.27 -0.67
N LYS A 87 23.00 36.20 -0.36
CA LYS A 87 23.09 37.58 -0.82
C LYS A 87 22.83 38.53 0.36
N LYS A 88 23.92 38.95 0.99
CA LYS A 88 23.96 40.18 1.81
C LYS A 88 23.78 41.37 0.86
N THR A 89 22.85 42.26 1.18
CA THR A 89 23.03 43.73 1.17
C THR A 89 21.80 44.37 1.82
N ASP A 90 22.08 45.24 2.78
CA ASP A 90 21.19 46.12 3.54
C ASP A 90 20.12 46.85 2.74
N GLY A 91 19.04 47.25 3.42
CA GLY A 91 18.32 48.48 3.07
C GLY A 91 16.79 48.46 3.16
N GLN A 92 16.29 48.73 4.37
CA GLN A 92 15.18 49.65 4.67
C GLN A 92 13.69 49.35 4.32
N SER A 93 12.89 49.63 5.36
CA SER A 93 11.52 50.19 5.38
C SER A 93 10.31 49.23 5.35
N SER A 94 9.92 48.88 6.57
CA SER A 94 8.63 49.19 7.22
C SER A 94 7.28 49.13 6.47
N THR A 95 6.33 48.61 7.25
CA THR A 95 4.91 49.01 7.46
C THR A 95 3.76 48.29 6.78
N ALA A 96 2.70 48.13 7.61
CA ALA A 96 1.32 47.69 7.41
C ALA A 96 1.11 46.16 7.30
N ALA A 97 0.66 45.46 8.34
CA ALA A 97 -0.64 45.50 9.03
C ALA A 97 -1.78 44.78 8.26
N SER A 98 -2.63 44.16 9.07
CA SER A 98 -3.99 43.68 8.82
C SER A 98 -4.21 42.25 8.34
N ASP A 99 -4.72 41.51 9.34
CA ASP A 99 -5.95 40.74 9.33
C ASP A 99 -5.91 39.28 8.93
N GLY A 100 -6.29 38.49 9.93
CA GLY A 100 -6.50 37.08 9.82
C GLY A 100 -7.65 36.78 8.88
N SER A 101 -7.43 35.78 8.04
CA SER A 101 -8.52 35.08 7.38
C SER A 101 -8.47 33.63 7.85
N SER A 102 -9.41 33.33 8.72
CA SER A 102 -9.78 31.99 9.20
C SER A 102 -10.04 31.05 8.00
N PRO A 103 -9.46 29.85 7.92
CA PRO A 103 -9.89 28.88 6.93
C PRO A 103 -11.16 28.18 7.46
N ALA A 104 -12.32 28.72 7.09
CA ALA A 104 -13.58 28.00 7.19
C ALA A 104 -13.48 26.71 6.35
N GLY A 105 -13.77 25.58 6.99
CA GLY A 105 -13.59 24.25 6.43
C GLY A 105 -14.38 24.01 5.15
N THR A 106 -13.69 23.53 4.12
CA THR A 106 -14.32 22.90 2.95
C THR A 106 -14.80 21.51 3.36
N ILE A 107 -16.12 21.34 3.40
CA ILE A 107 -16.81 20.06 3.50
C ILE A 107 -16.88 19.44 2.09
N PRO A 108 -16.38 18.22 1.84
CA PRO A 108 -16.64 17.53 0.57
C PRO A 108 -18.09 17.05 0.49
N ALA A 109 -18.78 17.42 -0.60
CA ALA A 109 -20.12 16.95 -0.92
C ALA A 109 -20.12 15.43 -1.18
N GLN A 110 -20.96 14.70 -0.46
CA GLN A 110 -21.37 13.34 -0.77
C GLN A 110 -22.53 13.41 -1.78
N ASP A 111 -22.28 13.07 -3.04
CA ASP A 111 -23.33 12.64 -3.94
C ASP A 111 -23.48 11.11 -3.83
N GLY A 112 -24.65 10.70 -3.36
CA GLY A 112 -25.04 9.31 -3.23
C GLY A 112 -25.87 8.82 -4.41
N ALA A 113 -25.92 7.48 -4.47
CA ALA A 113 -26.94 6.65 -5.14
C ALA A 113 -26.90 6.61 -6.68
N ALA A 114 -27.09 5.48 -7.37
CA ALA A 114 -27.26 4.08 -6.99
C ALA A 114 -27.27 3.24 -8.30
N ALA A 115 -27.09 1.93 -8.15
CA ALA A 115 -27.60 0.83 -8.99
C ALA A 115 -27.15 0.80 -10.48
N ALA A 116 -26.22 -0.09 -10.84
CA ALA A 116 -26.47 -1.50 -11.20
C ALA A 116 -27.22 -1.69 -12.53
N SER A 117 -26.52 -2.16 -13.55
CA SER A 117 -27.05 -3.13 -14.53
C SER A 117 -25.91 -3.92 -15.17
N THR A 118 -25.77 -5.17 -14.73
CA THR A 118 -25.10 -6.29 -15.39
C THR A 118 -25.87 -6.70 -16.64
N THR A 119 -25.23 -6.71 -17.82
CA THR A 119 -25.59 -7.65 -18.90
C THR A 119 -24.46 -7.76 -19.93
N ALA A 120 -23.72 -8.87 -19.91
CA ALA A 120 -22.98 -9.37 -21.07
C ALA A 120 -22.75 -10.89 -20.88
N GLY A 121 -23.81 -11.68 -21.08
CA GLY A 121 -23.68 -13.01 -21.66
C GLY A 121 -23.93 -12.88 -23.17
N SER A 122 -23.65 -13.83 -24.05
CA SER A 122 -22.90 -15.08 -24.05
C SER A 122 -22.95 -15.55 -25.52
N THR A 123 -21.96 -16.34 -25.96
CA THR A 123 -21.96 -17.24 -27.14
C THR A 123 -22.04 -16.71 -28.57
N ALA A 124 -21.05 -17.10 -29.39
CA ALA A 124 -21.27 -17.75 -30.68
C ALA A 124 -20.05 -18.59 -31.08
N SER A 125 -20.14 -19.90 -30.88
CA SER A 125 -19.41 -20.94 -31.62
C SER A 125 -20.45 -21.77 -32.36
N ALA A 126 -20.31 -21.86 -33.68
CA ALA A 126 -20.73 -22.96 -34.55
C ALA A 126 -20.13 -22.69 -35.93
#